data_AF-A0A4U2ML33-F1
#
_entry.id   AF-A0A4U2ML33-F1
#
_cell.length_a   1.000
_cell.length_b   1.000
_cell.length_c   1.000
_cell.angle_alpha   90.00
_cell.angle_beta   90.00
_cell.angle_gamma   90.00
#
_symmetry.space_group_name_H-M   'P 1'
#
loop_
_entity.id
_entity.type
_entity.pdbx_description
1 polymer ?
#
loop_
_entity_poly.entity_id
_entity_poly.type
_entity_poly.pdbx_seq_one_letter_code
_entity_poly.pdbx_strand_id
1 'polypeptide(L)'
;PLLAPMSEVAGRMAAQIGAQFLEKNKGGKGILLAGVPGVKRGKVTIIGGGQAGTNAAKIAVGLGADVTIIDLSAERLRQLDDIFGNQVKTLMSNPYNIAEAVKESDLVIGAVLIPGAKAPKLVTEE
;
A
#
# COMPACT_ATOMS: atom_id res chain seq x y z
N PRO A 1 0.76 -19.48 12.56
CA PRO A 1 2.21 -19.45 12.25
C PRO A 1 2.55 -19.63 10.76
N LEU A 2 1.95 -20.62 10.07
CA LEU A 2 2.28 -20.95 8.68
C LEU A 2 1.85 -19.89 7.64
N LEU A 3 0.87 -19.05 7.97
CA LEU A 3 0.37 -17.99 7.09
C LEU A 3 1.28 -16.75 7.05
N ALA A 4 2.13 -16.55 8.06
CA ALA A 4 2.95 -15.35 8.14
C ALA A 4 3.97 -15.25 7.00
N PRO A 5 4.76 -16.30 6.67
CA PRO A 5 5.65 -16.28 5.51
C PRO A 5 4.93 -16.01 4.20
N MET A 6 3.76 -16.61 4.01
CA MET A 6 2.95 -16.39 2.80
C MET A 6 2.43 -14.96 2.71
N SER A 7 2.08 -14.35 3.83
CA SER A 7 1.65 -12.95 3.89
C SER A 7 2.79 -12.00 3.52
N GLU A 8 4.02 -12.30 3.95
CA GLU A 8 5.19 -11.51 3.57
C GLU A 8 5.44 -11.56 2.06
N VAL A 9 5.44 -12.78 1.48
CA VAL A 9 5.61 -12.98 0.04
C VAL A 9 4.53 -12.27 -0.75
N ALA A 10 3.26 -12.44 -0.37
CA ALA A 10 2.12 -11.80 -1.04
C ALA A 10 2.24 -10.27 -1.02
N GLY A 11 2.62 -9.68 0.13
CA GLY A 11 2.83 -8.24 0.24
C GLY A 11 3.91 -7.72 -0.70
N ARG A 12 5.07 -8.40 -0.75
CA ARG A 12 6.17 -8.00 -1.65
C ARG A 12 5.78 -8.12 -3.12
N MET A 13 5.14 -9.23 -3.47
CA MET A 13 4.66 -9.48 -4.83
C MET A 13 3.62 -8.45 -5.26
N ALA A 14 2.70 -8.05 -4.38
CA ALA A 14 1.66 -7.06 -4.70
C ALA A 14 2.26 -5.73 -5.21
N ALA A 15 3.33 -5.25 -4.58
CA ALA A 15 4.01 -4.03 -5.02
C ALA A 15 4.73 -4.23 -6.37
N GLN A 16 5.43 -5.35 -6.57
CA GLN A 16 6.13 -5.64 -7.82
C GLN A 16 5.17 -5.80 -9.01
N ILE A 17 4.11 -6.59 -8.83
CA ILE A 17 3.10 -6.83 -9.85
C ILE A 17 2.27 -5.57 -10.10
N GLY A 18 1.95 -4.80 -9.04
CA GLY A 18 1.28 -3.51 -9.18
C GLY A 18 2.10 -2.53 -10.02
N ALA A 19 3.41 -2.45 -9.81
CA ALA A 19 4.31 -1.63 -10.62
C ALA A 19 4.31 -2.09 -12.10
N GLN A 20 4.35 -3.40 -12.35
CA GLN A 20 4.26 -3.94 -13.70
C GLN A 20 2.93 -3.56 -14.39
N PHE A 21 1.80 -3.64 -13.68
CA PHE A 21 0.50 -3.27 -14.25
C PHE A 21 0.31 -1.77 -14.43
N LEU A 22 1.16 -0.92 -13.85
CA LEU A 22 1.19 0.50 -14.16
C LEU A 22 1.81 0.79 -15.53
N GLU A 23 2.56 -0.13 -16.13
CA GLU A 23 3.17 0.04 -17.46
C GLU A 23 2.10 0.22 -18.54
N LYS A 24 2.38 1.09 -19.52
CA LYS A 24 1.43 1.37 -20.62
C LYS A 24 1.13 0.13 -21.46
N ASN A 25 2.15 -0.70 -21.70
CA ASN A 25 2.02 -1.96 -22.47
C ASN A 25 1.19 -3.03 -21.74
N LYS A 26 0.94 -2.84 -20.43
CA LYS A 26 0.05 -3.68 -19.62
C LYS A 26 -1.35 -3.09 -19.46
N GLY A 27 -1.64 -1.98 -20.15
CA GLY A 27 -2.92 -1.26 -20.05
C GLY A 27 -2.97 -0.24 -18.90
N GLY A 28 -1.87 -0.06 -18.17
CA GLY A 28 -1.78 0.87 -17.06
C GLY A 28 -1.65 2.34 -17.49
N LYS A 29 -1.51 3.21 -16.48
CA LYS A 29 -1.37 4.66 -16.66
C LYS A 29 -0.04 5.09 -17.28
N GLY A 30 0.94 4.19 -17.41
CA GLY A 30 2.30 4.49 -17.87
C GLY A 30 3.17 5.14 -16.80
N ILE A 31 2.98 4.74 -15.53
CA ILE A 31 3.62 5.39 -14.38
C ILE A 31 4.79 4.55 -13.87
N LEU A 32 5.96 5.19 -13.77
CA LEU A 32 7.11 4.66 -13.06
C LEU A 32 7.03 5.09 -11.59
N LEU A 33 6.87 4.15 -10.67
CA LEU A 33 6.73 4.44 -9.25
C LEU A 33 7.88 5.29 -8.68
N ALA A 34 9.11 5.03 -9.11
CA ALA A 34 10.30 5.75 -8.67
C ALA A 34 10.31 7.24 -9.05
N GLY A 35 9.56 7.61 -10.10
CA GLY A 35 9.80 8.85 -10.82
C GLY A 35 11.26 8.98 -11.29
N VAL A 36 11.68 10.22 -11.54
CA VAL A 36 13.08 10.63 -11.77
C VAL A 36 13.22 12.08 -11.30
N PRO A 37 14.43 12.63 -11.08
CA PRO A 37 14.59 14.04 -10.74
C PRO A 37 13.83 14.96 -11.71
N GLY A 38 12.96 15.83 -11.17
CA GLY A 38 12.08 16.71 -11.94
C GLY A 38 10.71 16.11 -12.30
N VAL A 39 10.45 14.84 -11.98
CA VAL A 39 9.18 14.15 -12.24
C VAL A 39 8.59 13.61 -10.94
N LYS A 40 7.27 13.72 -10.77
CA LYS A 40 6.57 13.21 -9.59
C LYS A 40 6.74 11.69 -9.47
N ARG A 41 6.88 11.21 -8.23
CA ARG A 41 6.82 9.78 -7.88
C ARG A 41 5.40 9.26 -8.03
N GLY A 42 5.26 7.97 -8.29
CA GLY A 42 3.97 7.30 -8.24
C GLY A 42 3.44 7.20 -6.81
N LYS A 43 2.14 7.38 -6.63
CA LYS A 43 1.46 7.30 -5.32
C LYS A 43 0.94 5.89 -5.06
N VAL A 44 1.34 5.30 -3.94
CA VAL A 44 0.90 3.97 -3.51
C VAL A 44 0.16 4.06 -2.19
N THR A 45 -1.11 3.64 -2.16
CA THR A 45 -1.88 3.50 -0.92
C THR A 45 -2.02 2.04 -0.53
N ILE A 46 -1.72 1.74 0.73
CA ILE A 46 -1.79 0.41 1.31
C ILE A 46 -2.85 0.43 2.41
N ILE A 47 -3.92 -0.34 2.25
CA ILE A 47 -5.00 -0.44 3.23
C ILE A 47 -4.76 -1.70 4.06
N GLY A 48 -4.38 -1.53 5.32
CA GLY A 48 -3.97 -2.58 6.25
C GLY A 48 -2.46 -2.61 6.46
N GLY A 49 -2.02 -2.38 7.69
CA GLY A 49 -0.63 -2.29 8.12
C GLY A 49 -0.04 -3.58 8.65
N GLY A 50 -0.72 -4.73 8.54
CA GLY A 50 -0.24 -6.04 8.99
C GLY A 50 0.99 -6.56 8.21
N GLN A 51 1.26 -7.87 8.29
CA GLN A 51 2.44 -8.48 7.66
C GLN A 51 2.51 -8.24 6.14
N ALA A 52 1.39 -8.42 5.43
CA ALA A 52 1.33 -8.19 3.99
C ALA A 52 1.53 -6.69 3.66
N GLY A 53 0.82 -5.79 4.34
CA GLY A 53 0.92 -4.35 4.09
C GLY A 53 2.31 -3.78 4.38
N THR A 54 2.95 -4.24 5.45
CA THR A 54 4.32 -3.82 5.80
C THR A 54 5.33 -4.25 4.76
N ASN A 55 5.19 -5.47 4.23
CA ASN A 55 6.08 -5.97 3.19
C ASN A 55 5.82 -5.30 1.85
N ALA A 56 4.56 -4.99 1.53
CA ALA A 56 4.22 -4.15 0.38
C ALA A 56 4.86 -2.76 0.50
N ALA A 57 4.78 -2.14 1.68
CA ALA A 57 5.39 -0.83 1.95
C ALA A 57 6.91 -0.87 1.79
N LYS A 58 7.59 -1.89 2.31
CA LYS A 58 9.05 -2.06 2.13
C LYS A 58 9.46 -2.06 0.66
N ILE A 59 8.72 -2.78 -0.19
CA ILE A 59 9.02 -2.83 -1.63
C ILE A 59 8.66 -1.51 -2.30
N ALA A 60 7.48 -0.94 -2.03
CA ALA A 60 7.06 0.32 -2.65
C ALA A 60 8.00 1.49 -2.30
N VAL A 61 8.42 1.61 -1.04
CA VAL A 61 9.44 2.58 -0.59
C VAL A 61 10.78 2.30 -1.26
N GLY A 62 11.20 1.03 -1.32
CA GLY A 62 12.45 0.63 -1.99
C GLY A 62 12.46 0.94 -3.49
N LEU A 63 11.29 0.92 -4.14
CA LEU A 63 11.10 1.37 -5.53
C LEU A 63 11.06 2.90 -5.67
N GLY A 64 11.04 3.65 -4.56
CA GLY A 64 11.02 5.12 -4.57
C GLY A 64 9.64 5.75 -4.70
N ALA A 65 8.55 5.01 -4.42
CA ALA A 65 7.18 5.55 -4.46
C ALA A 65 6.89 6.54 -3.31
N ASP A 66 5.84 7.36 -3.46
CA ASP A 66 5.20 8.08 -2.35
C ASP A 66 4.15 7.15 -1.72
N VAL A 67 4.42 6.66 -0.51
CA VAL A 67 3.65 5.58 0.13
C VAL A 67 2.80 6.10 1.27
N THR A 68 1.52 5.75 1.25
CA THR A 68 0.57 5.98 2.35
C THR A 68 0.05 4.64 2.88
N ILE A 69 0.10 4.43 4.20
CA ILE A 69 -0.42 3.25 4.87
C ILE A 69 -1.59 3.65 5.76
N ILE A 70 -2.72 2.95 5.59
CA ILE A 70 -3.95 3.18 6.34
C ILE A 70 -4.24 1.98 7.24
N ASP A 71 -4.42 2.20 8.55
CA ASP A 71 -4.75 1.14 9.52
C ASP A 71 -5.72 1.67 10.61
N LEU A 72 -6.48 0.77 11.22
CA LEU A 72 -7.40 1.07 12.33
C LEU A 72 -6.67 1.17 13.67
N SER A 73 -5.51 0.52 13.82
CA SER A 73 -4.76 0.51 15.07
C SER A 73 -3.75 1.66 15.10
N ALA A 74 -3.99 2.63 15.97
CA ALA A 74 -3.04 3.72 16.20
C ALA A 74 -1.68 3.22 16.73
N GLU A 75 -1.67 2.12 17.49
CA GLU A 75 -0.42 1.46 17.90
C GLU A 75 0.31 0.88 16.69
N ARG A 76 -0.41 0.26 15.77
CA ARG A 76 0.20 -0.28 14.55
C ARG A 76 0.78 0.82 13.66
N LEU A 77 0.10 1.96 13.55
CA LEU A 77 0.59 3.11 12.81
C LEU A 77 1.88 3.66 13.44
N ARG A 78 1.97 3.76 14.77
CA ARG A 78 3.23 4.12 15.45
C ARG A 78 4.37 3.15 15.13
N GLN A 79 4.11 1.85 15.17
CA GLN A 79 5.13 0.85 14.82
C GLN A 79 5.60 1.00 13.36
N LEU A 80 4.69 1.32 12.44
CA LEU A 80 5.05 1.55 11.03
C LEU A 80 5.88 2.84 10.88
N ASP A 81 5.51 3.91 11.59
CA ASP A 81 6.29 5.15 11.64
C ASP A 81 7.71 4.89 12.19
N ASP A 82 7.85 4.11 13.27
CA ASP A 82 9.16 3.73 13.82
C ASP A 82 10.01 2.90 12.81
N ILE A 83 9.38 2.05 12.01
CA ILE A 83 10.07 1.19 11.02
C ILE A 83 10.54 1.97 9.81
N PHE A 84 9.71 2.90 9.30
CA PHE A 84 9.95 3.58 8.03
C PHE A 84 10.46 5.01 8.19
N GLY A 85 10.30 5.60 9.37
CA GLY A 85 10.46 7.02 9.62
C GLY A 85 9.62 7.86 8.67
N ASN A 86 10.19 8.98 8.22
CA ASN A 86 9.54 9.93 7.32
C ASN A 86 9.36 9.44 5.86
N GLN A 87 9.61 8.15 5.58
CA GLN A 87 9.50 7.60 4.22
C GLN A 87 8.07 7.18 3.85
N VAL A 88 7.18 7.02 4.84
CA VAL A 88 5.77 6.69 4.62
C VAL A 88 4.87 7.67 5.35
N LYS A 89 3.67 7.88 4.82
CA LYS A 89 2.59 8.57 5.53
C LYS A 89 1.71 7.51 6.20
N THR A 90 1.47 7.65 7.49
CA THR A 90 0.54 6.78 8.22
C THR A 90 -0.77 7.52 8.49
N LEU A 91 -1.91 6.95 8.12
CA LEU A 91 -3.23 7.54 8.34
C LEU A 91 -4.16 6.59 9.10
N MET A 92 -4.95 7.16 10.01
CA MET A 92 -6.01 6.42 10.69
C MET A 92 -7.09 6.03 9.69
N SER A 93 -7.52 4.78 9.73
CA SER A 93 -8.56 4.25 8.86
C SER A 93 -9.94 4.83 9.22
N ASN A 94 -10.52 5.56 8.28
CA ASN A 94 -11.91 6.00 8.28
C ASN A 94 -12.37 6.19 6.82
N PRO A 95 -13.68 6.26 6.54
CA PRO A 95 -14.19 6.34 5.17
C PRO A 95 -13.62 7.52 4.36
N TYR A 96 -13.47 8.69 5.00
CA TYR A 96 -12.93 9.88 4.35
C TYR A 96 -11.46 9.69 3.92
N ASN A 97 -10.60 9.25 4.84
CA ASN A 97 -9.18 9.03 4.56
C ASN A 97 -8.95 7.94 3.50
N ILE A 98 -9.76 6.88 3.51
CA ILE A 98 -9.67 5.82 2.50
C ILE A 98 -10.07 6.38 1.14
N ALA A 99 -11.21 7.07 1.04
CA ALA A 99 -11.71 7.62 -0.22
C ALA A 99 -10.69 8.59 -0.86
N GLU A 100 -10.18 9.55 -0.08
CA GLU A 100 -9.21 10.53 -0.58
C GLU A 100 -7.90 9.87 -1.00
N ALA A 101 -7.34 8.97 -0.17
CA ALA A 101 -6.10 8.29 -0.50
C ALA A 101 -6.23 7.40 -1.74
N VAL A 102 -7.34 6.65 -1.87
CA VAL A 102 -7.61 5.80 -3.03
C VAL A 102 -7.74 6.64 -4.30
N LYS A 103 -8.50 7.73 -4.26
CA LYS A 103 -8.72 8.63 -5.40
C LYS A 103 -7.41 9.23 -5.93
N GLU A 104 -6.48 9.56 -5.04
CA GLU A 104 -5.19 10.11 -5.43
C GLU A 104 -4.16 9.07 -5.86
N SER A 105 -4.43 7.78 -5.66
CA SER A 105 -3.43 6.73 -5.86
C SER A 105 -3.26 6.33 -7.33
N ASP A 106 -2.01 5.99 -7.65
CA ASP A 106 -1.70 5.28 -8.90
C ASP A 106 -1.86 3.78 -8.69
N LEU A 107 -1.47 3.29 -7.51
CA LEU A 107 -1.61 1.90 -7.10
C LEU A 107 -2.25 1.81 -5.71
N VAL A 108 -3.27 0.98 -5.57
CA VAL A 108 -3.89 0.64 -4.28
C VAL A 108 -3.64 -0.83 -3.97
N ILE A 109 -3.14 -1.12 -2.77
CA ILE A 109 -2.90 -2.48 -2.28
C ILE A 109 -3.80 -2.73 -1.07
N GLY A 110 -4.78 -3.61 -1.25
CA GLY A 110 -5.61 -4.12 -0.16
C GLY A 110 -4.87 -5.21 0.61
N ALA A 111 -4.56 -4.95 1.88
CA ALA A 111 -3.82 -5.86 2.77
C ALA A 111 -4.54 -6.07 4.12
N VAL A 112 -5.85 -5.85 4.16
CA VAL A 112 -6.67 -6.08 5.35
C VAL A 112 -7.02 -7.57 5.45
N LEU A 113 -6.78 -8.14 6.62
CA LEU A 113 -7.15 -9.50 6.98
C LEU A 113 -7.85 -9.49 8.33
N ILE A 114 -9.04 -10.09 8.39
CA ILE A 114 -9.71 -10.41 9.65
C ILE A 114 -9.66 -11.95 9.79
N PRO A 115 -8.85 -12.50 10.71
CA PRO A 115 -8.74 -13.94 10.88
C PRO A 115 -10.10 -14.59 11.11
N GLY A 116 -10.43 -15.62 10.32
CA GLY A 116 -11.69 -16.36 10.44
C GLY A 116 -12.93 -15.64 9.91
N ALA A 117 -12.79 -14.46 9.30
CA ALA A 117 -13.90 -13.71 8.71
C ALA A 117 -13.59 -13.24 7.29
N LYS A 118 -14.65 -12.92 6.55
CA LYS A 118 -14.52 -12.28 5.25
C LYS A 118 -13.95 -10.86 5.43
N ALA A 119 -13.00 -10.49 4.58
CA ALA A 119 -12.49 -9.12 4.57
C ALA A 119 -13.61 -8.11 4.30
N PRO A 120 -13.63 -6.95 4.98
CA PRO A 120 -14.63 -5.92 4.75
C PRO A 120 -14.43 -5.29 3.37
N LYS A 121 -15.53 -4.81 2.77
CA LYS A 121 -15.47 -3.97 1.57
C LYS A 121 -15.11 -2.55 2.01
N LEU A 122 -13.87 -2.14 1.75
CA LEU A 122 -13.36 -0.82 2.15
C LEU A 122 -13.29 0.19 1.02
N VAL A 123 -13.30 -0.29 -0.23
CA VAL A 123 -13.29 0.54 -1.44
C VAL A 123 -14.56 0.21 -2.22
N THR A 124 -15.32 1.25 -2.54
CA THR A 124 -16.54 1.19 -3.34
C THR A 124 -16.24 1.52 -4.80
N GLU A 125 -17.22 1.31 -5.69
CA GLU A 125 -17.10 1.71 -7.09
C GLU A 125 -17.20 3.24 -7.26
N GLU A 126 -17.99 3.88 -6.41
CA GLU A 126 -18.03 5.33 -6.18
C GLU A 126 -16.75 5.79 -5.46
#